data_AF-A0A661XSN1-F1
#
_entry.id   AF-A0A661XSN1-F1
#
_cell.length_a   1.000
_cell.length_b   1.000
_cell.length_c   1.000
_cell.angle_alpha   90.00
_cell.angle_beta   90.00
_cell.angle_gamma   90.00
#
_symmetry.space_group_name_H-M   'P 1'
#
loop_
_entity.id
_entity.type
_entity.pdbx_description
1 polymer ?
#
loop_
_entity_poly.entity_id
_entity_poly.type
_entity_poly.pdbx_seq_one_letter_code
_entity_poly.pdbx_strand_id
1 'polypeptide(L)' 'MNKEQASGRINELREQINLYNHKYYQEDNSLISDKDFDLLLEELISLEKEYPAFFDANSPTQRVGGAVSKS' A
#
# COMPACT_ATOMS: atom_id res chain seq x y z
N MET A 1 1.50 -8.96 -15.70
CA MET A 1 2.26 -9.51 -14.56
C MET A 1 1.83 -10.96 -14.34
N ASN A 2 2.68 -11.86 -13.87
CA ASN A 2 2.24 -13.19 -13.44
C ASN A 2 2.03 -13.24 -11.91
N LYS A 3 1.45 -14.31 -11.39
CA LYS A 3 1.11 -14.43 -9.96
C LYS A 3 2.33 -14.34 -9.04
N GLU A 4 3.48 -14.88 -9.44
CA GLU A 4 4.71 -14.82 -8.64
C GLU A 4 5.30 -13.41 -8.61
N GLN A 5 5.32 -12.73 -9.75
CA GLN A 5 5.70 -11.31 -9.86
C GLN A 5 4.75 -10.42 -9.05
N ALA A 6 3.45 -10.71 -9.08
CA ALA A 6 2.42 -10.06 -8.26
C ALA A 6 2.67 -10.20 -6.77
N SER A 7 2.92 -11.41 -6.29
CA SER A 7 3.30 -11.64 -4.89
C SER A 7 4.51 -10.79 -4.48
N GLY A 8 5.58 -10.82 -5.28
CA GLY A 8 6.80 -10.06 -5.02
C GLY A 8 6.53 -8.55 -4.91
N ARG A 9 5.83 -7.99 -5.89
CA ARG A 9 5.53 -6.55 -5.92
C ARG A 9 4.58 -6.12 -4.80
N ILE A 10 3.56 -6.93 -4.50
CA ILE A 10 2.62 -6.68 -3.39
C ILE A 10 3.37 -6.62 -2.07
N ASN A 11 4.28 -7.56 -1.81
CA ASN A 11 5.07 -7.57 -0.59
C ASN A 11 6.00 -6.35 -0.52
N GLU A 12 6.67 -6.02 -1.62
CA GLU A 12 7.55 -4.85 -1.71
C GLU A 12 6.79 -3.54 -1.40
N LEU A 13 5.62 -3.35 -1.99
CA LEU A 13 4.77 -2.19 -1.76
C LEU A 13 4.28 -2.12 -0.31
N ARG A 14 3.89 -3.25 0.28
CA ARG A 14 3.50 -3.32 1.70
C ARG A 14 4.63 -2.89 2.61
N GLU A 15 5.86 -3.38 2.37
CA GLU A 15 7.03 -3.01 3.17
C GLU A 15 7.35 -1.52 3.03
N GLN A 16 7.36 -0.98 1.80
CA GLN A 16 7.60 0.45 1.55
C GLN A 16 6.56 1.33 2.24
N ILE A 17 5.27 1.05 2.04
CA ILE A 17 4.18 1.83 2.64
C ILE A 17 4.23 1.77 4.17
N ASN A 18 4.52 0.60 4.75
CA ASN A 18 4.69 0.49 6.21
C ASN A 18 5.90 1.26 6.71
N LEU A 19 7.02 1.23 5.99
CA LEU A 19 8.21 2.01 6.31
C LEU A 19 7.92 3.52 6.28
N TYR A 20 7.25 4.00 5.23
CA TYR A 20 6.89 5.42 5.12
C TYR A 20 5.90 5.85 6.20
N ASN A 21 4.89 5.03 6.50
CA ASN A 21 4.00 5.28 7.63
C ASN A 21 4.78 5.34 8.96
N HIS A 22 5.69 4.39 9.20
CA HIS A 22 6.51 4.40 10.43
C HIS A 22 7.34 5.67 10.52
N LYS A 23 8.01 6.07 9.44
CA LYS A 23 8.82 7.30 9.40
C LYS A 23 7.99 8.56 9.63
N TYR A 24 6.81 8.63 9.02
CA TYR A 24 5.88 9.74 9.20
C TYR A 24 5.37 9.83 10.65
N TYR A 25 4.83 8.74 11.20
CA TYR A 25 4.18 8.76 12.51
C TYR A 25 5.13 8.66 13.71
N GLN A 26 6.28 8.01 13.58
CA GLN A 26 7.22 7.80 14.69
C GLN A 26 8.38 8.77 14.69
N GLU A 27 8.85 9.18 13.50
CA GLU A 27 10.06 10.00 13.36
C GLU A 27 9.75 11.43 12.90
N ASP A 28 8.47 11.77 12.69
CA ASP A 28 8.02 13.07 12.15
C ASP A 28 8.76 13.43 10.85
N ASN A 29 9.09 12.40 10.06
CA ASN A 29 9.95 12.51 8.89
C ASN A 29 9.24 11.92 7.66
N SER A 30 8.74 12.80 6.79
CA SER A 30 8.17 12.40 5.51
C SER A 30 9.28 12.16 4.48
N LEU A 31 9.55 10.88 4.17
CA LEU A 31 10.56 10.52 3.17
C LEU A 31 10.10 10.76 1.73
N ILE A 32 8.79 10.77 1.51
CA ILE A 32 8.16 10.97 0.20
C ILE A 32 7.01 11.97 0.33
N SER A 33 6.54 12.49 -0.80
CA SER A 33 5.36 13.35 -0.82
C SER A 33 4.08 12.53 -0.65
N ASP A 34 3.00 13.16 -0.17
CA ASP A 34 1.68 12.53 -0.06
C ASP A 34 1.24 11.92 -1.41
N LYS A 35 1.53 12.62 -2.51
CA LYS A 35 1.22 12.13 -3.87
C LYS A 35 1.98 10.85 -4.21
N ASP A 36 3.26 10.77 -3.88
CA ASP A 36 4.04 9.56 -4.14
C ASP A 36 3.56 8.39 -3.28
N PHE A 37 3.16 8.68 -2.04
CA PHE A 37 2.56 7.70 -1.15
C PHE A 37 1.23 7.18 -1.70
N ASP A 38 0.36 8.08 -2.17
CA ASP A 38 -0.92 7.74 -2.79
C ASP A 38 -0.72 6.86 -4.03
N LEU A 39 0.27 7.15 -4.87
CA LEU A 39 0.59 6.33 -6.05
C LEU A 39 1.01 4.90 -5.67
N LEU A 40 1.85 4.73 -4.63
CA LEU A 40 2.24 3.41 -4.14
C LEU A 40 1.04 2.65 -3.58
N LEU A 41 0.16 3.35 -2.87
CA LEU A 41 -1.04 2.77 -2.30
C LEU A 41 -2.04 2.36 -3.38
N GLU A 42 -2.26 3.19 -4.41
CA GLU A 42 -3.12 2.88 -5.55
C GLU A 42 -2.59 1.68 -6.35
N GLU A 43 -1.27 1.57 -6.53
CA GLU A 43 -0.64 0.41 -7.16
C GLU A 43 -0.93 -0.86 -6.37
N LEU A 44 -0.75 -0.82 -5.04
CA LEU A 44 -1.02 -1.96 -4.15
C LEU A 44 -2.49 -2.37 -4.20
N ILE A 45 -3.41 -1.40 -4.16
CA ILE A 45 -4.86 -1.65 -4.27
C ILE A 45 -5.19 -2.32 -5.61
N SER A 46 -4.59 -1.85 -6.71
CA SER A 46 -4.84 -2.37 -8.04
C SER A 46 -4.36 -3.83 -8.16
N LEU A 47 -3.17 -4.12 -7.62
CA LEU A 47 -2.62 -5.48 -7.60
C LEU A 47 -3.43 -6.42 -6.70
N GLU A 48 -3.87 -5.99 -5.51
CA GLU A 48 -4.71 -6.81 -4.64
C GLU A 48 -6.09 -7.10 -5.25
N LYS A 49 -6.63 -6.17 -6.04
CA LYS A 49 -7.88 -6.36 -6.80
C LYS A 49 -7.70 -7.32 -7.97
N GLU A 50 -6.60 -7.20 -8.72
CA GLU A 50 -6.29 -8.09 -9.84
C GLU A 50 -5.98 -9.51 -9.35
N TYR A 51 -5.36 -9.64 -8.18
CA TYR A 51 -4.96 -10.89 -7.57
C TYR A 51 -5.55 -11.08 -6.17
N PRO A 52 -6.86 -11.38 -6.06
CA PRO A 52 -7.55 -11.51 -4.77
C PRO A 52 -7.00 -12.64 -3.88
N ALA A 53 -6.23 -13.57 -4.44
CA ALA A 53 -5.49 -14.59 -3.69
C ALA A 53 -4.42 -14.02 -2.75
N PHE A 54 -4.01 -12.76 -2.92
CA PHE A 54 -3.03 -12.08 -2.08
C PHE A 54 -3.66 -11.09 -1.10
N PHE A 55 -4.99 -11.07 -0.98
CA PHE A 55 -5.68 -10.27 0.02
C PHE A 55 -5.11 -10.53 1.43
N ASP A 56 -4.83 -9.46 2.17
CA ASP A 56 -4.39 -9.53 3.56
C ASP A 56 -5.15 -8.48 4.38
N ALA A 57 -5.79 -8.94 5.46
CA ALA A 57 -6.52 -8.07 6.38
C ALA A 57 -5.60 -7.06 7.09
N ASN A 58 -4.29 -7.33 7.17
CA ASN A 58 -3.30 -6.42 7.75
C ASN A 58 -2.67 -5.48 6.71
N SER A 59 -3.04 -5.59 5.43
CA SER A 59 -2.51 -4.73 4.37
C SER A 59 -2.82 -3.25 4.65
N PRO A 60 -1.89 -2.32 4.39
CA PRO A 60 -2.15 -0.89 4.55
C PRO A 60 -3.34 -0.40 3.71
N THR A 61 -3.69 -1.09 2.62
CA THR A 61 -4.88 -0.79 1.79
C THR A 61 -6.19 -0.93 2.57
N GLN A 62 -6.24 -1.80 3.57
CA GLN A 62 -7.44 -2.00 4.40
C GLN A 62 -7.67 -0.83 5.36
N ARG A 63 -6.59 -0.20 5.83
CA ARG A 63 -6.65 0.95 6.74
C ARG A 63 -7.18 2.20 6.03
N VAL A 64 -6.81 2.38 4.76
CA VAL A 64 -7.22 3.54 3.97
C VAL A 64 -8.55 3.28 3.25
N GLY A 65 -8.78 2.07 2.76
CA GLY A 65 -10.02 1.66 2.08
C GLY A 65 -11.27 1.71 2.98
N GLY A 66 -11.12 1.61 4.30
CA GLY A 66 -12.20 1.82 5.27
C GLY A 66 -12.56 3.28 5.53
N ALA A 67 -11.72 4.24 5.12
CA ALA A 67 -11.83 5.65 5.52
C ALA A 67 -12.24 6.62 4.40
N VAL A 68 -12.28 6.22 3.12
CA VAL A 68 -12.59 7.17 2.03
C VAL A 68 -14.06 7.10 1.62
N SER A 69 -14.86 7.92 2.30
CA SER A 69 -16.01 8.58 1.68
C SER A 69 -15.55 9.25 0.38
N LYS A 70 -15.99 8.71 -0.76
CA LYS A 70 -16.00 9.47 -2.02
C LYS A 70 -16.85 10.73 -1.79
N SER A 71 -16.29 11.90 -2.09
CA SER A 71 -17.07 13.09 -2.45
C SER A 71 -16.99 13.27 -3.95
#